data_AF-A0A847HI69-F1
#
_entry.id   AF-A0A847HI69-F1
#
_cell.length_a   1.000
_cell.length_b   1.000
_cell.length_c   1.000
_cell.angle_alpha   90.00
_cell.angle_beta   90.00
_cell.angle_gamma   90.00
#
_symmetry.space_group_name_H-M   'P 1'
#
loop_
_entity.id
_entity.type
_entity.pdbx_description
1 polymer ?
#
loop_
_entity_poly.entity_id
_entity_poly.type
_entity_poly.pdbx_seq_one_letter_code
_entity_poly.pdbx_strand_id
1 'polypeptide(L)'
;MGKIIVSLLMVLMFASLGAAQPVKFVDDNAALRYLMAMGYMPQISSKTADKLAEIRDLDSFKKLTKDNLKELNSASGFLHTVTRLLDLAADCSKCTFIVDKKLDFDTIVPPYRSVRLFARYINAQGWQNAENGAYAEAARKFCHVFRLGLNVSRDGFAINGSFGIAIQKMAVESINNLLALNSEEKVKKILADCFTNLPKPLVDSRVHIDYERLFIANSLIRAEKEPAMFGHMELFKDESQKTEPKIVAPDKACAANQRVLMGALEMYFMDNEFAPLASDSETVIKMLVDQQYLKAAPVCPNKGKYIFTLVEGEEYYEVSCSCGVDPDQQPAATDETKEKEPEFSPEVMKKIDEYIKSEAYVGDKKEINVIFDEMLKIDPYTAAGDEAAGKLAERIENNKSALVQYLMMNPQSFYKTLRENQQRVDDLVARLTK
;
A
#
# COMPACT_ATOMS: atom_id res chain seq x y z
N MET A 1 4.40 -20.86 -57.57
CA MET A 1 5.14 -20.48 -56.34
C MET A 1 4.87 -19.05 -55.89
N GLY A 2 4.97 -18.02 -56.75
CA GLY A 2 4.81 -16.62 -56.34
C GLY A 2 3.49 -16.26 -55.63
N LYS A 3 2.34 -16.81 -56.05
CA LYS A 3 1.04 -16.53 -55.43
C LYS A 3 0.91 -17.10 -53.99
N ILE A 4 1.53 -18.24 -53.72
CA ILE A 4 1.50 -18.88 -52.38
C ILE A 4 2.35 -18.08 -51.39
N ILE A 5 3.50 -17.57 -51.84
CA ILE A 5 4.41 -16.76 -51.02
C ILE A 5 3.76 -15.41 -50.66
N VAL A 6 3.05 -14.78 -51.61
CA VAL A 6 2.33 -13.52 -51.36
C VAL A 6 1.18 -13.71 -50.36
N SER A 7 0.42 -14.80 -50.47
CA SER A 7 -0.64 -15.13 -49.49
C SER A 7 -0.07 -15.42 -48.11
N LEU A 8 1.05 -16.14 -48.01
CA LEU A 8 1.71 -16.42 -46.73
C LEU A 8 2.24 -15.14 -46.06
N LEU A 9 2.83 -14.23 -46.85
CA LEU A 9 3.31 -12.93 -46.37
C LEU A 9 2.18 -12.02 -45.91
N MET A 10 1.03 -12.02 -46.60
CA MET A 10 -0.14 -11.27 -46.14
C MET A 10 -0.70 -11.85 -44.84
N VAL A 11 -0.83 -13.17 -44.72
CA VAL A 11 -1.31 -13.82 -43.48
C VAL A 11 -0.36 -13.53 -42.32
N LEU A 12 0.96 -13.55 -42.54
CA LEU A 12 1.95 -13.17 -41.52
C LEU A 12 1.89 -11.67 -41.17
N MET A 13 1.65 -10.79 -42.14
CA MET A 13 1.43 -9.35 -41.87
C MET A 13 0.16 -9.11 -41.06
N PHE A 14 -0.96 -9.77 -41.39
CA PHE A 14 -2.20 -9.65 -40.62
C PHE A 14 -2.08 -10.31 -39.24
N ALA A 15 -1.34 -11.42 -39.11
CA ALA A 15 -1.00 -12.01 -37.81
C ALA A 15 -0.10 -11.08 -36.97
N SER A 16 0.82 -10.35 -37.60
CA SER A 16 1.67 -9.36 -36.91
C SER A 16 0.90 -8.10 -36.49
N LEU A 17 -0.16 -7.73 -37.22
CA LEU A 17 -1.10 -6.67 -36.83
C LEU A 17 -2.02 -7.13 -35.69
N GLY A 18 -2.35 -8.42 -35.60
CA GLY A 18 -3.06 -9.02 -34.46
C GLY A 18 -2.19 -9.29 -33.22
N ALA A 19 -0.86 -9.32 -33.40
CA ALA A 19 0.14 -9.46 -32.34
C ALA A 19 0.81 -8.13 -31.96
N ALA A 20 0.39 -7.01 -32.55
CA ALA A 20 0.80 -5.69 -32.13
C ALA A 20 0.28 -5.49 -30.70
N GLN A 21 1.20 -5.51 -29.71
CA GLN A 21 0.85 -5.13 -28.35
C GLN A 21 0.10 -3.79 -28.42
N PRO A 22 -1.02 -3.63 -27.69
CA PRO A 22 -1.75 -2.37 -27.70
C PRO A 22 -0.74 -1.25 -27.43
N VAL A 23 -0.75 -0.23 -28.29
CA VAL A 23 0.14 0.93 -28.18
C VAL A 23 0.04 1.42 -26.74
N LYS A 24 1.16 1.40 -26.00
CA LYS A 24 1.19 1.84 -24.60
C LYS A 24 0.80 3.32 -24.58
N PHE A 25 -0.46 3.59 -24.23
CA PHE A 25 -0.92 4.96 -23.99
C PHE A 25 -0.28 5.44 -22.70
N VAL A 26 0.75 6.28 -22.84
CA VAL A 26 1.43 6.93 -21.73
C VAL A 26 0.77 8.29 -21.56
N ASP A 27 0.04 8.43 -20.46
CA ASP A 27 -0.50 9.72 -20.05
C ASP A 27 0.26 10.17 -18.81
N ASP A 28 1.24 11.04 -19.02
CA ASP A 28 2.10 11.62 -17.98
C ASP A 28 1.29 12.37 -16.91
N ASN A 29 0.01 12.69 -17.18
CA ASN A 29 -0.89 13.40 -16.28
C ASN A 29 -1.92 12.48 -15.60
N ALA A 30 -1.88 11.16 -15.77
CA ALA A 30 -2.90 10.26 -15.18
C ALA A 30 -2.90 10.31 -13.64
N ALA A 31 -1.71 10.30 -13.02
CA ALA A 31 -1.57 10.48 -11.57
C ALA A 31 -2.08 11.85 -11.12
N LEU A 32 -1.77 12.91 -11.88
CA LEU A 32 -2.30 14.25 -11.63
C LEU A 32 -3.83 14.28 -11.64
N ARG A 33 -4.48 13.56 -12.57
CA ARG A 33 -5.95 13.48 -12.62
C ARG A 33 -6.53 12.76 -11.41
N TYR A 34 -5.89 11.70 -10.92
CA TYR A 34 -6.28 11.09 -9.64
C TYR A 34 -6.13 12.07 -8.48
N LEU A 35 -5.02 12.82 -8.41
CA LEU A 35 -4.81 13.85 -7.37
C LEU A 35 -5.87 14.95 -7.43
N MET A 36 -6.21 15.42 -8.63
CA MET A 36 -7.28 16.39 -8.84
C MET A 36 -8.65 15.83 -8.39
N ALA A 37 -8.93 14.57 -8.73
CA ALA A 37 -10.17 13.91 -8.32
C ALA A 37 -10.26 13.75 -6.79
N MET A 38 -9.15 13.41 -6.14
CA MET A 38 -9.03 13.40 -4.67
C MET A 38 -9.27 14.79 -4.08
N GLY A 39 -8.79 15.86 -4.72
CA GLY A 39 -9.03 17.24 -4.28
C GLY A 39 -10.51 17.68 -4.31
N TYR A 40 -11.35 16.99 -5.09
CA TYR A 40 -12.81 17.19 -5.10
C TYR A 40 -13.57 16.24 -4.16
N MET A 41 -12.88 15.32 -3.49
CA MET A 41 -13.48 14.47 -2.46
C MET A 41 -13.99 15.35 -1.31
N PRO A 42 -15.19 15.09 -0.76
CA PRO A 42 -15.65 15.80 0.42
C PRO A 42 -14.70 15.58 1.59
N GLN A 43 -14.73 16.50 2.56
CA GLN A 43 -14.14 16.25 3.86
C GLN A 43 -14.96 15.17 4.55
N ILE A 44 -14.34 14.01 4.75
CA ILE A 44 -14.94 12.85 5.40
C ILE A 44 -14.32 12.74 6.79
N SER A 45 -15.16 12.70 7.83
CA SER A 45 -14.70 12.47 9.20
C SER A 45 -14.11 11.05 9.33
N SER A 46 -13.25 10.82 10.33
CA SER A 46 -12.75 9.47 10.65
C SER A 46 -13.90 8.47 10.78
N LYS A 47 -14.89 8.80 11.64
CA LYS A 47 -16.10 8.00 11.84
C LYS A 47 -16.79 7.57 10.54
N THR A 48 -16.94 8.49 9.59
CA THR A 48 -17.53 8.15 8.30
C THR A 48 -16.56 7.31 7.46
N ALA A 49 -15.27 7.67 7.40
CA ALA A 49 -14.25 6.93 6.67
C ALA A 49 -14.20 5.44 7.03
N ASP A 50 -14.51 5.11 8.27
CA ASP A 50 -14.43 3.75 8.79
C ASP A 50 -15.68 2.96 8.53
N LYS A 51 -16.84 3.62 8.58
CA LYS A 51 -18.03 3.07 7.97
C LYS A 51 -17.90 2.86 6.47
N LEU A 52 -17.16 3.70 5.74
CA LEU A 52 -16.87 3.44 4.33
C LEU A 52 -15.92 2.25 4.12
N ALA A 53 -15.07 1.93 5.09
CA ALA A 53 -14.14 0.80 5.04
C ALA A 53 -14.85 -0.56 5.04
N GLU A 54 -15.98 -0.64 5.76
CA GLU A 54 -16.82 -1.84 5.93
C GLU A 54 -17.69 -2.14 4.70
N ILE A 55 -17.82 -1.21 3.75
CA ILE A 55 -18.74 -1.36 2.62
C ILE A 55 -18.17 -2.33 1.58
N ARG A 56 -18.90 -3.44 1.39
CA ARG A 56 -18.59 -4.49 0.41
C ARG A 56 -19.78 -4.84 -0.49
N ASP A 57 -20.98 -4.50 -0.05
CA ASP A 57 -22.25 -4.84 -0.70
C ASP A 57 -23.32 -3.79 -0.38
N LEU A 58 -24.53 -4.00 -0.93
CA LEU A 58 -25.66 -3.09 -0.72
C LEU A 58 -26.15 -3.11 0.74
N ASP A 59 -26.02 -4.23 1.44
CA ASP A 59 -26.51 -4.38 2.82
C ASP A 59 -25.61 -3.64 3.81
N SER A 60 -24.28 -3.75 3.65
CA SER A 60 -23.30 -2.95 4.38
C SER A 60 -23.42 -1.46 4.07
N PHE A 61 -23.69 -1.08 2.82
CA PHE A 61 -23.99 0.32 2.47
C PHE A 61 -25.24 0.85 3.19
N LYS A 62 -26.33 0.07 3.25
CA LYS A 62 -27.59 0.46 3.92
C LYS A 62 -27.46 0.64 5.43
N LYS A 63 -26.38 0.15 6.05
CA LYS A 63 -26.08 0.37 7.47
C LYS A 63 -25.50 1.76 7.74
N LEU A 64 -25.17 2.54 6.71
CA LEU A 64 -24.70 3.91 6.88
C LEU A 64 -25.78 4.78 7.55
N THR A 65 -25.36 5.58 8.52
CA THR A 65 -26.25 6.53 9.19
C THR A 65 -26.57 7.72 8.29
N LYS A 66 -27.60 8.50 8.65
CA LYS A 66 -27.94 9.74 7.94
C LYS A 66 -26.77 10.73 7.90
N ASP A 67 -25.96 10.78 8.95
CA ASP A 67 -24.79 11.66 9.03
C ASP A 67 -23.68 11.19 8.08
N ASN A 68 -23.43 9.87 8.01
CA ASN A 68 -22.49 9.31 7.04
C ASN A 68 -22.92 9.63 5.60
N LEU A 69 -24.21 9.44 5.29
CA LEU A 69 -24.76 9.76 3.97
C LEU A 69 -24.69 11.26 3.67
N LYS A 70 -24.86 12.13 4.67
CA LYS A 70 -24.72 13.59 4.50
C LYS A 70 -23.30 13.97 4.12
N GLU A 71 -22.29 13.43 4.83
CA GLU A 71 -20.87 13.67 4.51
C GLU A 71 -20.52 13.13 3.11
N LEU A 72 -20.93 11.89 2.81
CA LEU A 72 -20.73 11.24 1.51
C LEU A 72 -21.28 12.08 0.35
N ASN A 73 -22.40 12.77 0.55
CA ASN A 73 -23.09 13.55 -0.49
C ASN A 73 -22.76 15.05 -0.48
N SER A 74 -21.94 15.52 0.47
CA SER A 74 -21.64 16.95 0.64
C SER A 74 -20.91 17.57 -0.55
N ALA A 75 -20.21 16.78 -1.36
CA ALA A 75 -19.55 17.20 -2.61
C ALA A 75 -20.24 16.65 -3.88
N SER A 76 -21.52 16.26 -3.81
CA SER A 76 -22.26 15.69 -4.95
C SER A 76 -22.24 16.57 -6.21
N GLY A 77 -22.16 17.90 -6.07
CA GLY A 77 -22.02 18.83 -7.19
C GLY A 77 -20.73 18.67 -8.02
N PHE A 78 -19.69 18.06 -7.47
CA PHE A 78 -18.42 17.80 -8.16
C PHE A 78 -18.29 16.36 -8.67
N LEU A 79 -19.27 15.49 -8.39
CA LEU A 79 -19.17 14.07 -8.74
C LEU A 79 -19.03 13.84 -10.25
N HIS A 80 -19.66 14.67 -11.07
CA HIS A 80 -19.46 14.62 -12.53
C HIS A 80 -18.01 14.90 -12.93
N THR A 81 -17.38 15.91 -12.33
CA THR A 81 -15.98 16.25 -12.54
C THR A 81 -15.06 15.12 -12.09
N VAL A 82 -15.33 14.55 -10.91
CA VAL A 82 -14.60 13.39 -10.37
C VAL A 82 -14.67 12.22 -11.35
N THR A 83 -15.87 11.82 -11.78
CA THR A 83 -16.03 10.71 -12.74
C THR A 83 -15.28 10.97 -14.03
N ARG A 84 -15.36 12.18 -14.60
CA ARG A 84 -14.62 12.54 -15.81
C ARG A 84 -13.10 12.43 -15.63
N LEU A 85 -12.57 12.86 -14.49
CA LEU A 85 -11.14 12.73 -14.19
C LEU A 85 -10.72 11.25 -14.07
N LEU A 86 -11.59 10.42 -13.49
CA LEU A 86 -11.37 8.98 -13.35
C LEU A 86 -11.43 8.25 -14.69
N ASP A 87 -12.38 8.60 -15.57
CA ASP A 87 -12.45 8.11 -16.95
C ASP A 87 -11.12 8.36 -17.68
N LEU A 88 -10.65 9.62 -17.64
CA LEU A 88 -9.41 10.03 -18.30
C LEU A 88 -8.16 9.36 -17.69
N ALA A 89 -8.17 9.08 -16.38
CA ALA A 89 -7.04 8.45 -15.70
C ALA A 89 -7.00 6.92 -15.89
N ALA A 90 -8.17 6.28 -16.04
CA ALA A 90 -8.32 4.82 -16.09
C ALA A 90 -7.65 4.17 -17.31
N ASP A 91 -7.54 4.91 -18.42
CA ASP A 91 -6.95 4.43 -19.68
C ASP A 91 -5.42 4.51 -19.72
N CYS A 92 -4.80 5.10 -18.70
CA CYS A 92 -3.35 5.20 -18.67
C CYS A 92 -2.69 3.83 -18.50
N SER A 93 -1.80 3.48 -19.43
CA SER A 93 -1.03 2.23 -19.38
C SER A 93 0.30 2.36 -18.60
N LYS A 94 0.70 3.58 -18.26
CA LYS A 94 1.89 3.91 -17.46
C LYS A 94 1.62 5.14 -16.57
N CYS A 95 1.01 4.91 -15.42
CA CYS A 95 0.76 5.94 -14.41
C CYS A 95 1.83 5.81 -13.31
N THR A 96 2.44 6.92 -12.89
CA THR A 96 3.38 6.98 -11.77
C THR A 96 2.95 8.10 -10.81
N PHE A 97 2.81 7.77 -9.53
CA PHE A 97 2.55 8.78 -8.49
C PHE A 97 3.86 9.36 -7.93
N ILE A 98 4.98 8.69 -8.22
CA ILE A 98 6.32 9.17 -7.92
C ILE A 98 6.74 10.20 -8.97
N VAL A 99 7.01 11.43 -8.52
CA VAL A 99 7.46 12.54 -9.37
C VAL A 99 8.97 12.58 -9.51
N ASP A 100 9.71 12.03 -8.53
CA ASP A 100 11.17 12.04 -8.53
C ASP A 100 11.77 10.76 -9.13
N LYS A 101 12.59 10.93 -10.16
CA LYS A 101 13.35 9.84 -10.78
C LYS A 101 14.54 9.38 -9.94
N LYS A 102 14.94 10.15 -8.92
CA LYS A 102 16.03 9.81 -8.00
C LYS A 102 15.56 9.00 -6.79
N LEU A 103 14.23 8.86 -6.62
CA LEU A 103 13.60 8.12 -5.51
C LEU A 103 14.04 8.64 -4.13
N ASP A 104 14.14 9.97 -3.99
CA ASP A 104 14.47 10.57 -2.69
C ASP A 104 13.28 10.46 -1.72
N PHE A 105 13.59 10.33 -0.43
CA PHE A 105 12.61 10.17 0.67
C PHE A 105 11.65 11.37 0.79
N ASP A 106 12.03 12.52 0.23
CA ASP A 106 11.29 13.78 0.30
C ASP A 106 10.23 13.93 -0.82
N THR A 107 10.06 12.90 -1.65
CA THR A 107 9.10 12.96 -2.76
C THR A 107 7.66 12.90 -2.25
N ILE A 108 6.85 13.88 -2.65
CA ILE A 108 5.43 13.97 -2.32
C ILE A 108 4.65 12.87 -3.06
N VAL A 109 4.54 11.70 -2.44
CA VAL A 109 3.50 10.72 -2.76
C VAL A 109 2.24 11.16 -2.01
N PRO A 110 1.03 11.16 -2.60
CA PRO A 110 -0.18 11.37 -1.82
C PRO A 110 -0.20 10.37 -0.65
N PRO A 111 -0.47 10.81 0.59
CA PRO A 111 -0.49 9.89 1.72
C PRO A 111 -1.37 8.67 1.40
N TYR A 112 -0.89 7.45 1.67
CA TYR A 112 -1.65 6.23 1.37
C TYR A 112 -3.07 6.27 1.98
N ARG A 113 -3.22 6.95 3.13
CA ARG A 113 -4.51 7.24 3.77
C ARG A 113 -5.48 7.95 2.83
N SER A 114 -5.03 8.98 2.12
CA SER A 114 -5.85 9.75 1.17
C SER A 114 -6.28 8.92 -0.01
N VAL A 115 -5.37 8.13 -0.59
CA VAL A 115 -5.68 7.24 -1.72
C VAL A 115 -6.68 6.16 -1.30
N ARG A 116 -6.50 5.58 -0.11
CA ARG A 116 -7.39 4.55 0.46
C ARG A 116 -8.78 5.11 0.72
N LEU A 117 -8.86 6.26 1.37
CA LEU A 117 -10.12 6.95 1.64
C LEU A 117 -10.85 7.29 0.35
N PHE A 118 -10.12 7.77 -0.66
CA PHE A 118 -10.70 8.07 -1.96
C PHE A 118 -11.26 6.82 -2.66
N ALA A 119 -10.53 5.69 -2.63
CA ALA A 119 -11.02 4.44 -3.16
C ALA A 119 -12.30 3.97 -2.45
N ARG A 120 -12.36 4.08 -1.11
CA ARG A 120 -13.55 3.76 -0.29
C ARG A 120 -14.72 4.70 -0.60
N TYR A 121 -14.45 6.00 -0.78
CA TYR A 121 -15.44 7.00 -1.18
C TYR A 121 -16.07 6.67 -2.53
N ILE A 122 -15.28 6.38 -3.56
CA ILE A 122 -15.80 6.01 -4.88
C ILE A 122 -16.55 4.67 -4.83
N ASN A 123 -16.08 3.71 -4.02
CA ASN A 123 -16.77 2.44 -3.79
C ASN A 123 -18.16 2.66 -3.16
N ALA A 124 -18.25 3.47 -2.10
CA ALA A 124 -19.52 3.82 -1.45
C ALA A 124 -20.46 4.55 -2.40
N GLN A 125 -19.94 5.48 -3.20
CA GLN A 125 -20.67 6.15 -4.29
C GLN A 125 -21.20 5.14 -5.33
N GLY A 126 -20.49 4.03 -5.57
CA GLY A 126 -20.95 2.92 -6.40
C GLY A 126 -22.17 2.23 -5.81
N TRP A 127 -22.11 1.89 -4.53
CA TRP A 127 -23.22 1.27 -3.81
C TRP A 127 -24.44 2.19 -3.66
N GLN A 128 -24.24 3.49 -3.50
CA GLN A 128 -25.33 4.47 -3.55
C GLN A 128 -26.03 4.49 -4.91
N ASN A 129 -25.29 4.38 -6.01
CA ASN A 129 -25.89 4.26 -7.34
C ASN A 129 -26.72 2.96 -7.45
N ALA A 130 -26.21 1.84 -6.94
CA ALA A 130 -26.92 0.56 -6.96
C ALA A 130 -28.20 0.61 -6.11
N GLU A 131 -28.18 1.27 -4.95
CA GLU A 131 -29.36 1.48 -4.11
C GLU A 131 -30.45 2.26 -4.87
N ASN A 132 -30.04 3.27 -5.63
CA ASN A 132 -30.94 4.08 -6.46
C ASN A 132 -31.38 3.38 -7.77
N GLY A 133 -31.05 2.10 -7.96
CA GLY A 133 -31.35 1.34 -9.19
C GLY A 133 -30.46 1.70 -10.39
N ALA A 134 -29.46 2.57 -10.23
CA ALA A 134 -28.53 2.98 -11.27
C ALA A 134 -27.35 2.00 -11.40
N TYR A 135 -27.63 0.70 -11.60
CA TYR A 135 -26.63 -0.37 -11.61
C TYR A 135 -25.51 -0.18 -12.64
N ALA A 136 -25.80 0.41 -13.80
CA ALA A 136 -24.78 0.71 -14.81
C ALA A 136 -23.75 1.75 -14.32
N GLU A 137 -24.21 2.77 -13.58
CA GLU A 137 -23.31 3.77 -13.01
C GLU A 137 -22.57 3.23 -11.77
N ALA A 138 -23.16 2.28 -11.04
CA ALA A 138 -22.46 1.54 -9.99
C ALA A 138 -21.28 0.73 -10.58
N ALA A 139 -21.53 -0.01 -11.66
CA ALA A 139 -20.51 -0.77 -12.38
C ALA A 139 -19.33 0.10 -12.83
N ARG A 140 -19.60 1.27 -13.41
CA ARG A 140 -18.55 2.24 -13.79
C ARG A 140 -17.71 2.68 -12.60
N LYS A 141 -18.34 3.04 -11.47
CA LYS A 141 -17.61 3.44 -10.26
C LYS A 141 -16.72 2.34 -9.72
N PHE A 142 -17.19 1.09 -9.65
CA PHE A 142 -16.33 -0.03 -9.23
C PHE A 142 -15.17 -0.28 -10.19
N CYS A 143 -15.39 -0.06 -11.49
CA CYS A 143 -14.32 -0.06 -12.48
C CYS A 143 -13.28 1.04 -12.27
N HIS A 144 -13.69 2.26 -11.89
CA HIS A 144 -12.75 3.31 -11.52
C HIS A 144 -11.91 2.94 -10.30
N VAL A 145 -12.51 2.31 -9.29
CA VAL A 145 -11.78 1.81 -8.11
C VAL A 145 -10.76 0.75 -8.55
N PHE A 146 -11.16 -0.22 -9.37
CA PHE A 146 -10.25 -1.24 -9.89
C PHE A 146 -9.08 -0.62 -10.66
N ARG A 147 -9.35 0.31 -11.57
CA ARG A 147 -8.34 0.98 -12.40
C ARG A 147 -7.41 1.88 -11.58
N LEU A 148 -7.92 2.55 -10.54
CA LEU A 148 -7.09 3.25 -9.56
C LEU A 148 -6.12 2.28 -8.89
N GLY A 149 -6.61 1.16 -8.38
CA GLY A 149 -5.76 0.13 -7.75
C GLY A 149 -4.72 -0.45 -8.71
N LEU A 150 -5.09 -0.68 -9.98
CA LEU A 150 -4.15 -1.12 -11.02
C LEU A 150 -3.05 -0.09 -11.27
N ASN A 151 -3.41 1.19 -11.37
CA ASN A 151 -2.45 2.26 -11.61
C ASN A 151 -1.54 2.52 -10.41
N VAL A 152 -2.07 2.44 -9.18
CA VAL A 152 -1.27 2.49 -7.95
C VAL A 152 -0.31 1.31 -7.87
N SER A 153 -0.75 0.10 -8.24
CA SER A 153 0.11 -1.09 -8.20
C SER A 153 1.24 -1.08 -9.22
N ARG A 154 1.24 -0.15 -10.19
CA ARG A 154 2.33 0.02 -11.15
C ARG A 154 3.39 1.00 -10.67
N ASP A 155 3.11 1.70 -9.57
CA ASP A 155 4.05 2.61 -8.94
C ASP A 155 5.13 1.76 -8.25
N GLY A 156 6.40 2.03 -8.55
CA GLY A 156 7.45 1.03 -8.51
C GLY A 156 7.75 0.34 -7.17
N PHE A 157 7.36 0.86 -6.00
CA PHE A 157 7.64 0.18 -4.73
C PHE A 157 6.76 -1.06 -4.49
N ALA A 158 7.29 -2.09 -3.83
CA ALA A 158 6.54 -3.32 -3.52
C ALA A 158 5.33 -3.03 -2.60
N ILE A 159 5.45 -2.04 -1.71
CA ILE A 159 4.34 -1.57 -0.88
C ILE A 159 3.23 -0.92 -1.72
N ASN A 160 3.58 -0.22 -2.80
CA ASN A 160 2.60 0.36 -3.73
C ASN A 160 1.90 -0.73 -4.54
N GLY A 161 2.65 -1.74 -4.98
CA GLY A 161 2.12 -2.96 -5.56
C GLY A 161 1.05 -3.59 -4.68
N SER A 162 1.39 -3.85 -3.42
CA SER A 162 0.51 -4.47 -2.42
C SER A 162 -0.71 -3.60 -2.09
N PHE A 163 -0.50 -2.29 -1.94
CA PHE A 163 -1.56 -1.32 -1.66
C PHE A 163 -2.55 -1.20 -2.83
N GLY A 164 -2.06 -1.17 -4.07
CA GLY A 164 -2.90 -1.19 -5.26
C GLY A 164 -3.70 -2.47 -5.39
N ILE A 165 -3.12 -3.63 -5.03
CA ILE A 165 -3.82 -4.92 -4.97
C ILE A 165 -4.96 -4.91 -3.95
N ALA A 166 -4.78 -4.30 -2.79
CA ALA A 166 -5.85 -4.17 -1.80
C ALA A 166 -7.05 -3.39 -2.34
N ILE A 167 -6.80 -2.32 -3.11
CA ILE A 167 -7.84 -1.53 -3.79
C ILE A 167 -8.53 -2.38 -4.89
N GLN A 168 -7.77 -3.14 -5.67
CA GLN A 168 -8.32 -4.04 -6.68
C GLN A 168 -9.21 -5.12 -6.06
N LYS A 169 -8.79 -5.73 -4.93
CA LYS A 169 -9.57 -6.74 -4.20
C LYS A 169 -10.94 -6.18 -3.78
N MET A 170 -10.95 -5.00 -3.16
CA MET A 170 -12.20 -4.32 -2.78
C MET A 170 -13.11 -4.09 -4.00
N ALA A 171 -12.56 -3.64 -5.12
CA ALA A 171 -13.34 -3.44 -6.34
C ALA A 171 -13.93 -4.75 -6.89
N VAL A 172 -13.13 -5.82 -6.94
CA VAL A 172 -13.57 -7.13 -7.44
C VAL A 172 -14.66 -7.74 -6.54
N GLU A 173 -14.53 -7.60 -5.22
CA GLU A 173 -15.60 -7.98 -4.27
C GLU A 173 -16.89 -7.21 -4.57
N SER A 174 -16.82 -5.88 -4.70
CA SER A 174 -17.99 -5.07 -5.04
C SER A 174 -18.61 -5.44 -6.39
N ILE A 175 -17.79 -5.73 -7.40
CA ILE A 175 -18.27 -6.16 -8.73
C ILE A 175 -18.98 -7.51 -8.64
N ASN A 176 -18.42 -8.48 -7.92
CA ASN A 176 -19.02 -9.80 -7.76
C ASN A 176 -20.38 -9.72 -7.05
N ASN A 177 -20.49 -8.86 -6.03
CA ASN A 177 -21.73 -8.59 -5.31
C ASN A 177 -22.74 -7.86 -6.19
N LEU A 178 -22.31 -6.89 -7.01
CA LEU A 178 -23.19 -6.22 -7.99
C LEU A 178 -23.77 -7.21 -9.00
N LEU A 179 -22.94 -8.12 -9.54
CA LEU A 179 -23.36 -9.15 -10.49
C LEU A 179 -24.32 -10.18 -9.87
N ALA A 180 -24.30 -10.36 -8.55
CA ALA A 180 -25.27 -11.19 -7.85
C ALA A 180 -26.62 -10.48 -7.67
N LEU A 181 -26.62 -9.15 -7.56
CA LEU A 181 -27.82 -8.33 -7.42
C LEU A 181 -28.49 -7.99 -8.75
N ASN A 182 -27.71 -7.78 -9.81
CA ASN A 182 -28.21 -7.41 -11.13
C ASN A 182 -27.40 -8.12 -12.22
N SER A 183 -28.10 -8.85 -13.09
CA SER A 183 -27.52 -9.61 -14.19
C SER A 183 -27.84 -9.02 -15.56
N GLU A 184 -28.15 -7.72 -15.63
CA GLU A 184 -28.47 -7.06 -16.90
C GLU A 184 -27.26 -7.07 -17.83
N GLU A 185 -27.52 -7.30 -19.11
CA GLU A 185 -26.49 -7.37 -20.14
C GLU A 185 -25.68 -6.07 -20.24
N LYS A 186 -26.33 -4.92 -20.01
CA LYS A 186 -25.66 -3.61 -20.00
C LYS A 186 -24.62 -3.51 -18.89
N VAL A 187 -24.90 -4.04 -17.69
CA VAL A 187 -23.98 -4.04 -16.55
C VAL A 187 -22.80 -4.97 -16.85
N LYS A 188 -23.09 -6.19 -17.30
CA LYS A 188 -22.07 -7.16 -17.73
C LYS A 188 -21.14 -6.58 -18.79
N LYS A 189 -21.69 -5.92 -19.81
CA LYS A 189 -20.90 -5.29 -20.88
C LYS A 189 -19.96 -4.21 -20.35
N ILE A 190 -20.44 -3.29 -19.51
CA ILE A 190 -19.59 -2.24 -18.91
C ILE A 190 -18.42 -2.87 -18.15
N LEU A 191 -18.69 -3.91 -17.37
CA LEU A 191 -17.66 -4.63 -16.63
C LEU A 191 -16.71 -5.38 -17.58
N ALA A 192 -17.21 -6.08 -18.60
CA ALA A 192 -16.37 -6.76 -19.57
C ALA A 192 -15.44 -5.79 -20.32
N ASP A 193 -15.95 -4.65 -20.77
CA ASP A 193 -15.18 -3.60 -21.45
C ASP A 193 -14.07 -3.07 -20.52
N CYS A 194 -14.39 -2.88 -19.24
CA CYS A 194 -13.46 -2.42 -18.20
C CYS A 194 -12.32 -3.39 -17.90
N PHE A 195 -12.51 -4.70 -18.11
CA PHE A 195 -11.46 -5.71 -17.96
C PHE A 195 -10.83 -6.12 -19.30
N THR A 196 -11.25 -5.49 -20.40
CA THR A 196 -10.64 -5.69 -21.72
C THR A 196 -9.25 -5.04 -21.74
N ASN A 197 -8.30 -5.70 -22.42
CA ASN A 197 -6.92 -5.23 -22.58
C ASN A 197 -6.14 -5.02 -21.27
N LEU A 198 -6.49 -5.75 -20.19
CA LEU A 198 -5.65 -5.75 -18.99
C LEU A 198 -4.28 -6.34 -19.28
N PRO A 199 -3.20 -5.78 -18.69
CA PRO A 199 -1.87 -6.36 -18.83
C PRO A 199 -1.83 -7.76 -18.21
N LYS A 200 -0.98 -8.61 -18.78
CA LYS A 200 -0.63 -9.92 -18.21
C LYS A 200 0.89 -10.02 -18.06
N PRO A 201 1.42 -10.20 -16.84
CA PRO A 201 0.70 -10.19 -15.57
C PRO A 201 0.08 -8.81 -15.24
N LEU A 202 -0.93 -8.78 -14.36
CA LEU A 202 -1.58 -7.54 -13.92
C LEU A 202 -0.60 -6.58 -13.24
N VAL A 203 0.25 -7.15 -12.38
CA VAL A 203 1.32 -6.47 -11.64
C VAL A 203 2.63 -7.12 -12.04
N ASP A 204 3.56 -6.34 -12.59
CA ASP A 204 4.87 -6.85 -12.99
C ASP A 204 5.82 -6.83 -11.78
N SER A 205 6.08 -8.01 -11.21
CA SER A 205 6.96 -8.13 -10.04
C SER A 205 8.35 -7.55 -10.30
N ARG A 206 8.86 -7.63 -11.54
CA ARG A 206 10.21 -7.18 -11.89
C ARG A 206 10.38 -5.69 -11.67
N VAL A 207 9.37 -4.90 -12.04
CA VAL A 207 9.36 -3.45 -11.80
C VAL A 207 9.53 -3.18 -10.31
N HIS A 208 8.84 -3.92 -9.45
CA HIS A 208 8.96 -3.75 -8.01
C HIS A 208 10.31 -4.14 -7.45
N ILE A 209 10.82 -5.29 -7.86
CA ILE A 209 12.12 -5.77 -7.40
C ILE A 209 13.25 -4.82 -7.86
N ASP A 210 13.19 -4.30 -9.09
CA ASP A 210 14.17 -3.35 -9.61
C ASP A 210 14.15 -2.01 -8.87
N TYR A 211 12.96 -1.47 -8.56
CA TYR A 211 12.81 -0.23 -7.79
C TYR A 211 13.31 -0.39 -6.36
N GLU A 212 12.95 -1.47 -5.69
CA GLU A 212 13.40 -1.76 -4.31
C GLU A 212 14.92 -1.94 -4.27
N ARG A 213 15.49 -2.65 -5.24
CA ARG A 213 16.95 -2.78 -5.39
C ARG A 213 17.63 -1.42 -5.54
N LEU A 214 17.11 -0.56 -6.43
CA LEU A 214 17.67 0.77 -6.67
C LEU A 214 17.55 1.67 -5.43
N PHE A 215 16.39 1.66 -4.78
CA PHE A 215 16.13 2.43 -3.58
C PHE A 215 17.05 2.02 -2.42
N ILE A 216 17.19 0.72 -2.18
CA ILE A 216 18.09 0.21 -1.15
C ILE A 216 19.54 0.55 -1.50
N ALA A 217 19.97 0.37 -2.75
CA ALA A 217 21.32 0.74 -3.18
C ALA A 217 21.62 2.23 -2.93
N ASN A 218 20.69 3.13 -3.29
CA ASN A 218 20.83 4.57 -3.05
C ASN A 218 20.83 4.89 -1.56
N SER A 219 20.00 4.22 -0.76
CA SER A 219 19.94 4.39 0.70
C SER A 219 21.24 3.98 1.37
N LEU A 220 21.86 2.88 0.92
CA LEU A 220 23.17 2.42 1.41
C LEU A 220 24.30 3.38 1.03
N ILE A 221 24.29 3.94 -0.20
CA ILE A 221 25.25 4.98 -0.62
C ILE A 221 25.06 6.27 0.21
N ARG A 222 23.83 6.62 0.55
CA ARG A 222 23.53 7.79 1.38
C ARG A 222 23.96 7.57 2.82
N ALA A 223 23.73 6.38 3.38
CA ALA A 223 24.18 6.01 4.73
C ALA A 223 25.71 6.12 4.88
N GLU A 224 26.50 5.90 3.82
CA GLU A 224 27.95 6.12 3.84
C GLU A 224 28.34 7.60 4.05
N LYS A 225 27.46 8.54 3.69
CA LYS A 225 27.65 9.99 3.87
C LYS A 225 26.91 10.52 5.10
N GLU A 226 25.79 9.89 5.45
CA GLU A 226 24.91 10.22 6.55
C GLU A 226 24.67 8.97 7.44
N PRO A 227 25.68 8.54 8.23
CA PRO A 227 25.59 7.30 9.02
C PRO A 227 24.40 7.24 9.98
N ALA A 228 23.92 8.40 10.43
CA ALA A 228 22.74 8.52 11.30
C ALA A 228 21.49 7.83 10.72
N MET A 229 21.40 7.63 9.39
CA MET A 229 20.31 6.88 8.76
C MET A 229 20.16 5.45 9.28
N PHE A 230 21.25 4.83 9.76
CA PHE A 230 21.20 3.48 10.35
C PHE A 230 20.85 3.48 11.84
N GLY A 231 20.77 4.63 12.51
CA GLY A 231 20.57 4.71 13.95
C GLY A 231 19.26 4.10 14.47
N HIS A 232 18.26 3.92 13.62
CA HIS A 232 17.00 3.24 13.95
C HIS A 232 17.01 1.73 13.65
N MET A 233 18.05 1.21 12.99
CA MET A 233 18.17 -0.22 12.71
C MET A 233 18.48 -0.98 13.98
N GLU A 234 17.91 -2.17 14.08
CA GLU A 234 18.05 -2.99 15.27
C GLU A 234 19.48 -3.44 15.56
N LEU A 235 20.27 -3.59 14.51
CA LEU A 235 21.70 -3.90 14.58
C LEU A 235 22.48 -2.89 15.44
N PHE A 236 21.98 -1.66 15.58
CA PHE A 236 22.64 -0.58 16.31
C PHE A 236 21.87 -0.13 17.55
N LYS A 237 20.85 -0.87 17.98
CA LYS A 237 20.16 -0.58 19.24
C LYS A 237 21.18 -0.59 20.38
N ASP A 238 21.16 0.48 21.17
CA ASP A 238 22.01 0.62 22.34
C ASP A 238 21.42 -0.18 23.50
N GLU A 239 21.91 -1.39 23.76
CA GLU A 239 21.49 -2.19 24.92
C GLU A 239 21.87 -1.54 26.27
N SER A 240 22.85 -0.63 26.28
CA SER A 240 23.28 0.10 27.48
C SER A 240 22.40 1.31 27.78
N GLN A 241 21.69 1.81 26.77
CA GLN A 241 20.49 2.58 26.98
C GLN A 241 19.34 1.59 27.28
N LYS A 242 19.06 1.40 28.58
CA LYS A 242 17.66 1.66 28.97
C LYS A 242 17.36 2.97 28.28
N THR A 243 16.45 2.99 27.31
CA THR A 243 15.90 4.23 26.77
C THR A 243 15.31 4.99 27.95
N GLU A 244 16.15 5.69 28.72
CA GLU A 244 15.79 6.97 29.23
C GLU A 244 15.47 7.74 27.95
N PRO A 245 14.19 8.07 27.74
CA PRO A 245 13.78 8.70 26.51
C PRO A 245 14.69 9.91 26.36
N LYS A 246 15.41 9.96 25.24
CA LYS A 246 15.87 11.23 24.69
C LYS A 246 14.76 12.23 24.95
N ILE A 247 15.12 13.39 25.47
CA ILE A 247 14.19 14.51 25.63
C ILE A 247 13.89 15.07 24.22
N VAL A 248 13.45 14.20 23.30
CA VAL A 248 12.28 14.46 22.49
C VAL A 248 11.29 15.05 23.49
N ALA A 249 10.94 16.33 23.32
CA ALA A 249 9.91 16.99 24.14
C ALA A 249 8.85 15.92 24.44
N PRO A 250 8.57 15.58 25.71
CA PRO A 250 7.94 14.31 26.09
C PRO A 250 6.72 13.91 25.24
N ASP A 251 6.09 14.93 24.69
CA ASP A 251 5.02 14.93 23.71
C ASP A 251 5.40 14.26 22.37
N LYS A 252 6.49 14.63 21.70
CA LYS A 252 6.91 14.02 20.42
C LYS A 252 7.20 12.51 20.56
N ALA A 253 7.71 12.05 21.70
CA ALA A 253 7.94 10.62 21.96
C ALA A 253 6.64 9.91 22.38
N CYS A 254 5.76 10.59 23.15
CA CYS A 254 4.39 10.13 23.39
C CYS A 254 3.65 9.92 22.03
N ALA A 255 3.79 10.86 21.09
CA ALA A 255 3.20 10.80 19.74
C ALA A 255 3.81 9.72 18.84
N ALA A 256 5.14 9.57 18.84
CA ALA A 256 5.81 8.51 18.06
C ALA A 256 5.38 7.11 18.54
N ASN A 257 5.33 6.90 19.86
CA ASN A 257 4.85 5.64 20.44
C ASN A 257 3.38 5.37 20.09
N GLN A 258 2.52 6.40 20.08
CA GLN A 258 1.13 6.26 19.61
C GLN A 258 1.07 5.78 18.15
N ARG A 259 1.91 6.31 17.25
CA ARG A 259 1.98 5.87 15.85
C ARG A 259 2.51 4.44 15.69
N VAL A 260 3.52 4.05 16.47
CA VAL A 260 4.07 2.68 16.46
C VAL A 260 3.03 1.67 16.92
N LEU A 261 2.33 1.98 18.01
CA LEU A 261 1.25 1.14 18.53
C LEU A 261 0.11 1.00 17.52
N MET A 262 -0.24 2.10 16.83
CA MET A 262 -1.24 2.09 15.76
C MET A 262 -0.79 1.22 14.57
N GLY A 263 0.44 1.37 14.10
CA GLY A 263 0.98 0.56 13.00
C GLY A 263 1.05 -0.94 13.33
N ALA A 264 1.41 -1.30 14.56
CA ALA A 264 1.44 -2.70 15.00
C ALA A 264 0.03 -3.32 15.05
N LEU A 265 -0.99 -2.55 15.44
CA LEU A 265 -2.38 -2.98 15.39
C LEU A 265 -2.90 -3.11 13.95
N GLU A 266 -2.53 -2.19 13.07
CA GLU A 266 -2.89 -2.29 11.66
C GLU A 266 -2.29 -3.55 11.02
N MET A 267 -1.03 -3.89 11.32
CA MET A 267 -0.42 -5.14 10.87
C MET A 267 -1.14 -6.36 11.43
N TYR A 268 -1.50 -6.34 12.72
CA TYR A 268 -2.29 -7.38 13.34
C TYR A 268 -3.65 -7.59 12.63
N PHE A 269 -4.36 -6.52 12.25
CA PHE A 269 -5.63 -6.61 11.52
C PHE A 269 -5.49 -7.04 10.07
N MET A 270 -4.32 -6.85 9.47
CA MET A 270 -4.07 -7.37 8.12
C MET A 270 -3.92 -8.89 8.13
N ASP A 271 -3.37 -9.45 9.21
CA ASP A 271 -3.14 -10.88 9.36
C ASP A 271 -4.32 -11.61 10.03
N ASN A 272 -5.20 -10.90 10.75
CA ASN A 272 -6.32 -11.47 11.50
C ASN A 272 -7.65 -10.82 11.12
N GLU A 273 -8.67 -11.64 10.85
CA GLU A 273 -10.01 -11.19 10.42
C GLU A 273 -10.80 -10.44 11.51
N PHE A 274 -10.32 -10.39 12.75
CA PHE A 274 -11.04 -9.77 13.88
C PHE A 274 -10.11 -9.02 14.83
N ALA A 275 -10.66 -7.97 15.46
CA ALA A 275 -9.96 -7.22 16.48
C ALA A 275 -9.79 -7.99 17.80
N PRO A 276 -8.69 -7.77 18.56
CA PRO A 276 -8.51 -8.38 19.88
C PRO A 276 -9.68 -8.01 20.78
N LEU A 277 -10.45 -9.00 21.25
CA LEU A 277 -11.57 -8.79 22.18
C LEU A 277 -11.16 -8.22 23.55
N ALA A 278 -9.87 -7.96 23.79
CA ALA A 278 -9.36 -7.42 25.04
C ALA A 278 -9.64 -5.91 25.13
N SER A 279 -10.45 -5.53 26.12
CA SER A 279 -10.81 -4.13 26.42
C SER A 279 -9.77 -3.40 27.25
N ASP A 280 -8.71 -4.08 27.70
CA ASP A 280 -7.65 -3.49 28.49
C ASP A 280 -6.38 -3.27 27.64
N SER A 281 -5.82 -2.07 27.79
CA SER A 281 -4.72 -1.58 26.96
C SER A 281 -3.38 -2.28 27.23
N GLU A 282 -3.19 -2.81 28.44
CA GLU A 282 -1.96 -3.52 28.81
C GLU A 282 -1.92 -4.92 28.19
N THR A 283 -3.06 -5.59 28.11
CA THR A 283 -3.25 -6.89 27.45
C THR A 283 -3.14 -6.77 25.94
N VAL A 284 -3.67 -5.70 25.32
CA VAL A 284 -3.47 -5.44 23.88
C VAL A 284 -1.99 -5.25 23.56
N ILE A 285 -1.26 -4.42 24.33
CA ILE A 285 0.17 -4.23 24.12
C ILE A 285 0.93 -5.55 24.33
N LYS A 286 0.59 -6.30 25.38
CA LYS A 286 1.22 -7.59 25.65
C LYS A 286 0.98 -8.58 24.51
N MET A 287 -0.24 -8.66 23.97
CA MET A 287 -0.56 -9.50 22.82
C MET A 287 0.26 -9.11 21.59
N LEU A 288 0.36 -7.80 21.29
CA LEU A 288 1.17 -7.33 20.16
C LEU A 288 2.64 -7.70 20.34
N VAL A 289 3.15 -7.73 21.58
CA VAL A 289 4.51 -8.21 21.89
C VAL A 289 4.62 -9.73 21.73
N ASP A 290 3.69 -10.49 22.32
CA ASP A 290 3.70 -11.96 22.32
C ASP A 290 3.56 -12.53 20.89
N GLN A 291 2.80 -11.86 20.02
CA GLN A 291 2.62 -12.22 18.61
C GLN A 291 3.60 -11.52 17.66
N GLN A 292 4.62 -10.86 18.21
CA GLN A 292 5.75 -10.29 17.45
C GLN A 292 5.42 -9.13 16.50
N TYR A 293 4.26 -8.47 16.66
CA TYR A 293 3.96 -7.19 15.98
C TYR A 293 4.66 -6.00 16.67
N LEU A 294 4.96 -6.14 17.96
CA LEU A 294 5.84 -5.27 18.74
C LEU A 294 6.98 -6.08 19.32
N LYS A 295 8.13 -5.44 19.53
CA LYS A 295 9.29 -6.09 20.14
C LYS A 295 9.33 -5.90 21.66
N ALA A 296 8.75 -4.81 22.14
CA ALA A 296 8.60 -4.51 23.56
C ALA A 296 7.41 -3.56 23.75
N ALA A 297 6.85 -3.56 24.97
CA ALA A 297 5.77 -2.67 25.36
C ALA A 297 6.29 -1.22 25.48
N PRO A 298 5.82 -0.25 24.67
CA PRO A 298 6.24 1.14 24.80
C PRO A 298 5.70 1.77 26.09
N VAL A 299 6.54 2.57 26.75
CA VAL A 299 6.20 3.31 27.98
C VAL A 299 6.10 4.80 27.66
N CYS A 300 5.06 5.47 28.16
CA CYS A 300 4.91 6.90 27.96
C CYS A 300 5.95 7.70 28.76
N PRO A 301 6.74 8.58 28.12
CA PRO A 301 7.70 9.45 28.79
C PRO A 301 7.06 10.42 29.80
N ASN A 302 5.84 10.87 29.51
CA ASN A 302 5.02 11.73 30.39
C ASN A 302 4.34 10.96 31.54
N LYS A 303 4.72 9.69 31.76
CA LYS A 303 4.08 8.80 32.75
C LYS A 303 2.58 8.60 32.53
N GLY A 304 2.11 8.86 31.31
CA GLY A 304 0.75 8.55 30.88
C GLY A 304 0.58 7.05 30.62
N LYS A 305 -0.67 6.63 30.48
CA LYS A 305 -1.01 5.29 29.99
C LYS A 305 -1.50 5.41 28.56
N TYR A 306 -1.01 4.52 27.69
CA TYR A 306 -1.59 4.37 26.36
C TYR A 306 -2.95 3.71 26.52
N ILE A 307 -3.94 4.30 25.87
CA ILE A 307 -5.33 3.88 25.92
C ILE A 307 -5.69 3.54 24.49
N PHE A 308 -5.98 2.26 24.27
CA PHE A 308 -6.56 1.78 23.03
C PHE A 308 -8.06 1.92 23.17
N THR A 309 -8.57 2.98 22.55
CA THR A 309 -10.01 3.12 22.43
C THR A 309 -10.39 2.42 21.15
N LEU A 310 -11.11 1.30 21.27
CA LEU A 310 -11.85 0.79 20.12
C LEU A 310 -12.83 1.89 19.75
N VAL A 311 -12.59 2.56 18.63
CA VAL A 311 -13.47 3.64 18.21
C VAL A 311 -14.82 3.00 17.94
N GLU A 312 -15.86 3.44 18.67
CA GLU A 312 -17.18 2.81 18.59
C GLU A 312 -17.66 2.80 17.13
N GLY A 313 -17.64 1.62 16.51
CA GLY A 313 -18.01 1.42 15.12
C GLY A 313 -16.86 1.40 14.11
N GLU A 314 -15.62 1.14 14.53
CA GLU A 314 -14.47 0.96 13.62
C GLU A 314 -13.69 -0.33 13.97
N GLU A 315 -13.11 -1.00 12.96
CA GLU A 315 -12.21 -2.16 13.14
C GLU A 315 -10.74 -1.72 13.35
N TYR A 316 -10.52 -0.54 13.93
CA TYR A 316 -9.21 -0.15 14.45
C TYR A 316 -9.32 0.54 15.81
N TYR A 317 -8.19 0.65 16.47
CA TYR A 317 -8.09 1.35 17.74
C TYR A 317 -7.44 2.69 17.53
N GLU A 318 -8.05 3.72 18.07
CA GLU A 318 -7.35 4.96 18.31
C GLU A 318 -6.39 4.73 19.49
N VAL A 319 -5.11 4.97 19.24
CA VAL A 319 -4.12 4.95 20.30
C VAL A 319 -3.97 6.36 20.81
N SER A 320 -4.60 6.63 21.96
CA SER A 320 -4.40 7.87 22.69
C SER A 320 -3.46 7.65 23.86
N CYS A 321 -2.96 8.72 24.46
CA CYS A 321 -2.27 8.63 25.74
C CYS A 321 -2.88 9.59 26.73
N SER A 322 -3.04 9.15 27.98
CA SER A 322 -3.47 10.01 29.09
C SER A 322 -2.50 11.17 29.38
N CYS A 323 -1.35 11.23 28.67
CA CYS A 323 -0.43 12.37 28.64
C CYS A 323 -1.03 13.61 27.94
N GLY A 324 -2.12 13.47 27.18
CA GLY A 324 -2.82 14.57 26.49
C GLY A 324 -2.19 14.99 25.16
N VAL A 325 -1.26 14.20 24.63
CA VAL A 325 -0.50 14.54 23.43
C VAL A 325 -1.13 13.93 22.20
N ASP A 326 -1.47 14.79 21.25
CA ASP A 326 -2.08 14.44 19.97
C ASP A 326 -0.98 14.18 18.90
N PRO A 327 -0.98 12.99 18.26
CA PRO A 327 -0.02 12.69 17.19
C PRO A 327 -0.24 13.51 15.90
N ASP A 328 -1.39 14.16 15.70
CA ASP A 328 -1.73 14.91 14.48
C ASP A 328 -1.50 16.43 14.61
N GLN A 329 -1.28 16.93 15.82
CA GLN A 329 -0.87 18.32 16.03
C GLN A 329 0.66 18.45 15.99
N GLN A 330 1.22 18.79 14.83
CA GLN A 330 2.58 19.33 14.79
C GLN A 330 2.56 20.81 15.23
N PRO A 331 3.38 21.23 16.23
CA PRO A 331 3.65 22.64 16.40
C PRO A 331 4.33 23.16 15.14
N ALA A 332 3.87 24.30 14.62
CA ALA A 332 4.60 25.04 13.59
C ALA A 332 6.06 25.17 14.01
N ALA A 333 6.99 24.90 13.08
CA ALA A 333 8.42 24.96 13.33
C ALA A 333 8.80 26.37 13.81
N THR A 334 8.85 26.57 15.12
CA THR A 334 9.62 27.66 15.70
C THR A 334 11.08 27.26 15.61
N ASP A 335 11.80 27.99 14.76
CA ASP A 335 13.25 28.08 14.78
C ASP A 335 13.70 28.50 16.19
N GLU A 336 13.88 27.52 17.07
CA GLU A 336 14.69 27.68 18.26
C GLU A 336 16.02 26.97 18.02
N THR A 337 17.05 27.81 17.88
CA THR A 337 18.48 27.53 18.00
C THR A 337 18.82 26.89 19.36
N LYS A 338 18.31 25.69 19.61
CA LYS A 338 18.92 24.75 20.55
C LYS A 338 19.90 23.92 19.75
N GLU A 339 21.17 23.90 20.15
CA GLU A 339 22.12 22.90 19.67
C GLU A 339 21.42 21.54 19.71
N LYS A 340 21.12 20.98 18.54
CA LYS A 340 20.45 19.68 18.43
C LYS A 340 21.37 18.68 19.11
N GLU A 341 20.99 18.21 20.30
CA GLU A 341 21.63 17.05 20.88
C GLU A 341 21.65 15.95 19.81
N PRO A 342 22.81 15.34 19.54
CA PRO A 342 22.95 14.39 18.44
C PRO A 342 21.92 13.28 18.59
N GLU A 343 21.19 12.97 17.51
CA GLU A 343 20.03 12.05 17.50
C GLU A 343 20.36 10.63 17.98
N PHE A 344 21.63 10.26 18.02
CA PHE A 344 22.12 8.98 18.53
C PHE A 344 23.34 9.20 19.44
N SER A 345 23.61 8.27 20.37
CA SER A 345 24.77 8.36 21.25
C SER A 345 26.08 8.27 20.44
N PRO A 346 27.19 8.87 20.90
CA PRO A 346 28.49 8.70 20.27
C PRO A 346 28.89 7.22 20.13
N GLU A 347 28.49 6.36 21.05
CA GLU A 347 28.72 4.92 21.00
C GLU A 347 27.97 4.25 19.85
N VAL A 348 26.69 4.60 19.65
CA VAL A 348 25.89 4.11 18.51
C VAL A 348 26.48 4.63 17.20
N MET A 349 26.79 5.92 17.12
CA MET A 349 27.39 6.51 15.92
C MET A 349 28.75 5.87 15.60
N LYS A 350 29.57 5.58 16.62
CA LYS A 350 30.83 4.86 16.44
C LYS A 350 30.62 3.44 15.93
N LYS A 351 29.66 2.68 16.49
CA LYS A 351 29.33 1.32 16.01
C LYS A 351 28.86 1.34 14.55
N ILE A 352 28.03 2.32 14.18
CA ILE A 352 27.57 2.49 12.80
C ILE A 352 28.76 2.80 11.89
N ASP A 353 29.60 3.77 12.25
CA ASP A 353 30.77 4.16 11.47
C ASP A 353 31.76 3.00 11.30
N GLU A 354 32.00 2.23 12.35
CA GLU A 354 32.85 1.04 12.32
C GLU A 354 32.25 -0.05 11.41
N TYR A 355 30.93 -0.27 11.50
CA TYR A 355 30.24 -1.21 10.63
C TYR A 355 30.29 -0.79 9.16
N ILE A 356 29.97 0.46 8.82
CA ILE A 356 30.01 0.99 7.44
C ILE A 356 31.41 0.83 6.82
N LYS A 357 32.48 0.92 7.62
CA LYS A 357 33.87 0.74 7.18
C LYS A 357 34.35 -0.70 7.19
N SER A 358 33.52 -1.65 7.64
CA SER A 358 33.90 -3.06 7.82
C SER A 358 33.74 -3.89 6.55
N GLU A 359 34.49 -5.00 6.46
CA GLU A 359 34.27 -6.03 5.44
C GLU A 359 32.88 -6.69 5.55
N ALA A 360 32.27 -6.68 6.73
CA ALA A 360 30.91 -7.20 6.92
C ALA A 360 29.89 -6.38 6.13
N TYR A 361 29.98 -5.05 6.17
CA TYR A 361 29.10 -4.19 5.36
C TYR A 361 29.27 -4.39 3.86
N VAL A 362 30.51 -4.59 3.39
CA VAL A 362 30.79 -4.92 1.98
C VAL A 362 30.16 -6.27 1.61
N GLY A 363 30.29 -7.27 2.49
CA GLY A 363 29.65 -8.58 2.33
C GLY A 363 28.13 -8.49 2.28
N ASP A 364 27.52 -7.74 3.17
CA ASP A 364 26.07 -7.58 3.28
C ASP A 364 25.48 -6.88 2.05
N LYS A 365 26.13 -5.81 1.55
CA LYS A 365 25.75 -5.16 0.28
C LYS A 365 25.77 -6.12 -0.91
N LYS A 366 26.75 -7.03 -0.94
CA LYS A 366 26.85 -8.04 -1.99
C LYS A 366 25.74 -9.09 -1.86
N GLU A 367 25.48 -9.57 -0.65
CA GLU A 367 24.42 -10.55 -0.36
C GLU A 367 23.03 -9.99 -0.72
N ILE A 368 22.73 -8.74 -0.37
CA ILE A 368 21.49 -8.04 -0.76
C ILE A 368 21.30 -8.08 -2.28
N ASN A 369 22.36 -7.75 -3.04
CA ASN A 369 22.30 -7.79 -4.50
C ASN A 369 22.07 -9.21 -5.05
N VAL A 370 22.72 -10.22 -4.45
CA VAL A 370 22.52 -11.63 -4.84
C VAL A 370 21.08 -12.06 -4.60
N ILE A 371 20.49 -11.71 -3.46
CA ILE A 371 19.09 -12.01 -3.15
C ILE A 371 18.17 -11.33 -4.17
N PHE A 372 18.41 -10.07 -4.53
CA PHE A 372 17.65 -9.40 -5.59
C PHE A 372 17.77 -10.09 -6.95
N ASP A 373 18.96 -10.54 -7.34
CA ASP A 373 19.17 -11.31 -8.57
C ASP A 373 18.44 -12.66 -8.55
N GLU A 374 18.26 -13.27 -7.38
CA GLU A 374 17.45 -14.48 -7.20
C GLU A 374 15.96 -14.18 -7.29
N MET A 375 15.48 -13.13 -6.62
CA MET A 375 14.08 -12.67 -6.71
C MET A 375 13.67 -12.43 -8.17
N LEU A 376 14.51 -11.76 -8.97
CA LEU A 376 14.23 -11.48 -10.38
C LEU A 376 14.11 -12.73 -11.28
N LYS A 377 14.65 -13.88 -10.85
CA LYS A 377 14.56 -15.16 -11.57
C LYS A 377 13.31 -15.95 -11.22
N ILE A 378 12.65 -15.63 -10.11
CA ILE A 378 11.45 -16.32 -9.67
C ILE A 378 10.26 -15.83 -10.50
N ASP A 379 9.52 -16.76 -11.10
CA ASP A 379 8.22 -16.47 -11.71
C ASP A 379 7.12 -16.64 -10.66
N PRO A 380 6.56 -15.55 -10.11
CA PRO A 380 5.61 -15.61 -9.00
C PRO A 380 4.26 -16.24 -9.36
N TYR A 381 4.00 -16.44 -10.65
CA TYR A 381 2.72 -16.96 -11.16
C TYR A 381 2.73 -18.48 -11.38
N THR A 382 3.75 -19.19 -10.88
CA THR A 382 3.90 -20.64 -11.04
C THR A 382 4.10 -21.34 -9.70
N ALA A 383 3.70 -22.61 -9.61
CA ALA A 383 3.92 -23.44 -8.41
C ALA A 383 5.41 -23.63 -8.09
N ALA A 384 6.27 -23.71 -9.12
CA ALA A 384 7.72 -23.75 -8.94
C ALA A 384 8.26 -22.43 -8.36
N GLY A 385 7.67 -21.30 -8.76
CA GLY A 385 8.00 -20.00 -8.20
C GLY A 385 7.63 -19.86 -6.73
N ASP A 386 6.50 -20.43 -6.30
CA ASP A 386 6.12 -20.49 -4.88
C ASP A 386 7.14 -21.20 -4.02
N GLU A 387 7.56 -22.39 -4.45
CA GLU A 387 8.56 -23.16 -3.73
C GLU A 387 9.90 -22.42 -3.67
N ALA A 388 10.32 -21.79 -4.78
CA ALA A 388 11.53 -20.99 -4.83
C ALA A 388 11.45 -19.76 -3.92
N ALA A 389 10.30 -19.08 -3.88
CA ALA A 389 10.07 -17.92 -3.02
C ALA A 389 10.09 -18.30 -1.53
N GLY A 390 9.49 -19.44 -1.16
CA GLY A 390 9.54 -19.96 0.20
C GLY A 390 10.96 -20.26 0.66
N LYS A 391 11.75 -20.97 -0.16
CA LYS A 391 13.18 -21.23 0.14
C LYS A 391 14.00 -19.95 0.28
N LEU A 392 13.73 -18.94 -0.57
CA LEU A 392 14.42 -17.67 -0.48
C LEU A 392 14.01 -16.87 0.76
N ALA A 393 12.72 -16.90 1.13
CA ALA A 393 12.23 -16.28 2.36
C ALA A 393 12.88 -16.91 3.60
N GLU A 394 12.95 -18.24 3.68
CA GLU A 394 13.65 -18.95 4.77
C GLU A 394 15.14 -18.59 4.83
N ARG A 395 15.80 -18.42 3.68
CA ARG A 395 17.21 -17.97 3.64
C ARG A 395 17.38 -16.54 4.15
N ILE A 396 16.46 -15.63 3.79
CA ILE A 396 16.49 -14.24 4.27
C ILE A 396 16.29 -14.22 5.78
N GLU A 397 15.28 -14.91 6.28
CA GLU A 397 14.96 -14.98 7.70
C GLU A 397 16.10 -15.58 8.52
N ASN A 398 16.74 -16.64 8.02
CA ASN A 398 17.87 -17.28 8.68
C ASN A 398 19.24 -16.68 8.30
N ASN A 399 19.28 -15.53 7.63
CA ASN A 399 20.54 -14.91 7.23
C ASN A 399 21.33 -14.45 8.45
N LYS A 400 22.67 -14.57 8.42
CA LYS A 400 23.52 -14.13 9.52
C LYS A 400 23.64 -12.60 9.62
N SER A 401 23.37 -11.89 8.53
CA SER A 401 23.37 -10.43 8.49
C SER A 401 22.01 -9.88 8.91
N ALA A 402 22.01 -9.12 10.00
CA ALA A 402 20.83 -8.36 10.42
C ALA A 402 20.47 -7.27 9.40
N LEU A 403 21.44 -6.73 8.64
CA LEU A 403 21.17 -5.75 7.58
C LEU A 403 20.37 -6.40 6.44
N VAL A 404 20.73 -7.62 6.05
CA VAL A 404 19.98 -8.41 5.06
C VAL A 404 18.57 -8.70 5.57
N GLN A 405 18.42 -9.19 6.80
CA GLN A 405 17.11 -9.45 7.40
C GLN A 405 16.23 -8.19 7.46
N TYR A 406 16.83 -7.02 7.74
CA TYR A 406 16.12 -5.77 7.91
C TYR A 406 15.67 -5.14 6.57
N LEU A 407 16.52 -5.21 5.55
CA LEU A 407 16.28 -4.52 4.27
C LEU A 407 15.54 -5.38 3.24
N MET A 408 15.62 -6.70 3.34
CA MET A 408 14.98 -7.57 2.35
C MET A 408 13.51 -7.80 2.68
N MET A 409 12.63 -7.53 1.70
CA MET A 409 11.22 -7.92 1.79
C MET A 409 11.07 -9.44 1.79
N ASN A 410 9.99 -9.97 2.38
CA ASN A 410 9.65 -11.40 2.28
C ASN A 410 9.10 -11.71 0.87
N PRO A 411 9.86 -12.44 0.01
CA PRO A 411 9.44 -12.73 -1.37
C PRO A 411 8.22 -13.64 -1.43
N GLN A 412 8.07 -14.57 -0.49
CA GLN A 412 6.96 -15.52 -0.46
C GLN A 412 5.62 -14.80 -0.26
N SER A 413 5.56 -13.92 0.75
CA SER A 413 4.35 -13.15 1.05
C SER A 413 3.97 -12.22 -0.12
N PHE A 414 4.97 -11.50 -0.66
CA PHE A 414 4.75 -10.60 -1.79
C PHE A 414 4.25 -11.34 -3.03
N TYR A 415 4.91 -12.43 -3.45
CA TYR A 415 4.53 -13.18 -4.65
C TYR A 415 3.22 -13.94 -4.51
N LYS A 416 2.90 -14.46 -3.32
CA LYS A 416 1.59 -15.01 -3.02
C LYS A 416 0.49 -13.98 -3.29
N THR A 417 0.68 -12.75 -2.81
CA THR A 417 -0.27 -11.64 -3.00
C THR A 417 -0.49 -11.32 -4.48
N LEU A 418 0.60 -11.28 -5.28
CA LEU A 418 0.51 -11.06 -6.73
C LEU A 418 -0.32 -12.15 -7.43
N ARG A 419 -0.02 -13.42 -7.15
CA ARG A 419 -0.69 -14.56 -7.78
C ARG A 419 -2.16 -14.65 -7.39
N GLU A 420 -2.48 -14.53 -6.10
CA GLU A 420 -3.87 -14.58 -5.63
C GLU A 420 -4.72 -13.47 -6.24
N ASN A 421 -4.14 -12.27 -6.40
CA ASN A 421 -4.83 -11.18 -7.10
C ASN A 421 -5.04 -11.48 -8.59
N GLN A 422 -4.02 -12.03 -9.27
CA GLN A 422 -4.13 -12.43 -10.67
C GLN A 422 -5.26 -13.47 -10.87
N GLN A 423 -5.28 -14.52 -10.04
CA GLN A 423 -6.31 -15.56 -10.08
C GLN A 423 -7.71 -14.97 -9.85
N ARG A 424 -7.87 -14.10 -8.84
CA ARG A 424 -9.14 -13.44 -8.52
C ARG A 424 -9.69 -12.65 -9.70
N VAL A 425 -8.83 -11.96 -10.44
CA VAL A 425 -9.24 -11.19 -11.62
C VAL A 425 -9.52 -12.10 -12.81
N ASP A 426 -8.69 -13.12 -13.07
CA ASP A 426 -8.95 -14.09 -14.14
C ASP A 426 -10.29 -14.82 -13.93
N ASP A 427 -10.65 -15.17 -12.69
CA ASP A 427 -11.94 -15.77 -12.34
C ASP A 427 -13.12 -14.83 -12.62
N LEU A 428 -12.98 -13.54 -12.28
CA LEU A 428 -13.99 -12.52 -12.60
C LEU A 428 -14.15 -12.37 -14.12
N VAL A 429 -13.05 -12.29 -14.88
CA VAL A 429 -13.08 -12.18 -16.35
C VAL A 429 -13.74 -13.41 -16.99
N ALA A 430 -13.45 -14.61 -16.48
CA ALA A 430 -14.09 -15.84 -16.92
C ALA A 430 -15.60 -15.86 -16.61
N ARG A 431 -16.04 -15.21 -15.53
CA ARG A 431 -17.47 -15.05 -15.20
C ARG A 431 -18.16 -14.03 -16.10
N LEU A 432 -17.49 -12.94 -16.48
CA LEU A 432 -18.03 -11.88 -17.34
C LEU A 432 -18.17 -12.30 -18.81
N THR A 433 -17.40 -13.29 -19.24
CA THR A 433 -17.44 -13.84 -20.61
C THR A 433 -18.46 -14.97 -20.80
N LYS A 434 -19.11 -15.42 -19.71
CA LYS A 434 -20.22 -16.38 -19.71
C LYS A 434 -21.58 -15.68 -19.62
#